data_AF-A0A519J2W8-F1
#
_entry.id   AF-A0A519J2W8-F1
#
_cell.length_a   1.000
_cell.length_b   1.000
_cell.length_c   1.000
_cell.angle_alpha   90.00
_cell.angle_beta   90.00
_cell.angle_gamma   90.00
#
_symmetry.space_group_name_H-M   'P 1'
#
loop_
_entity.id
_entity.type
_entity.pdbx_description
1 polymer ?
#
loop_
_entity_poly.entity_id
_entity_poly.type
_entity_poly.pdbx_seq_one_letter_code
_entity_poly.pdbx_strand_id
1 'polypeptide(L)'
;MIGMLSAALAAVIVAIVALAGIVGWGGRVSCAQRIGLCVMAAGLVWAGPARFMGYPPGLGDLLFVAGIVIHLGAVYGPAMWRKVDALDGEADGRVSLRRR
;
A
#
# COMPACT_ATOMS: atom_id res chain seq x y z
N MET A 1 16.62 -14.77 20.19
CA MET A 1 15.31 -15.31 19.76
C MET A 1 14.41 -14.24 19.14
N ILE A 2 14.13 -13.12 19.82
CA ILE A 2 13.19 -12.08 19.33
C ILE A 2 13.64 -11.45 18.00
N GLY A 3 14.94 -11.17 17.81
CA GLY A 3 15.47 -10.64 16.55
C GLY A 3 15.35 -11.59 15.35
N MET A 4 15.48 -12.91 15.57
CA MET A 4 15.31 -13.91 14.51
C MET A 4 13.84 -14.06 14.11
N LEU A 5 12.91 -14.06 15.08
CA LEU A 5 11.47 -14.08 14.81
C LEU A 5 11.03 -12.86 14.00
N SER A 6 11.63 -11.72 14.29
CA SER A 6 11.36 -10.44 13.63
C SER A 6 11.87 -10.38 12.19
N ALA A 7 13.10 -10.85 11.98
CA ALA A 7 13.68 -10.97 10.65
C ALA A 7 12.90 -11.99 9.80
N ALA A 8 12.48 -13.11 10.40
CA ALA A 8 11.62 -14.10 9.74
C ALA A 8 10.26 -13.51 9.37
N LEU A 9 9.64 -12.73 10.26
CA LEU A 9 8.37 -12.06 9.99
C LEU A 9 8.51 -11.05 8.84
N ALA A 10 9.58 -10.25 8.83
CA ALA A 10 9.87 -9.32 7.75
C ALA A 10 10.10 -10.04 6.42
N ALA A 11 10.85 -11.14 6.42
CA ALA A 11 11.08 -11.97 5.24
C ALA A 11 9.79 -12.59 4.70
N VAL A 12 8.89 -13.05 5.58
CA VAL A 12 7.57 -13.57 5.21
C VAL A 12 6.70 -12.46 4.60
N ILE A 13 6.68 -11.27 5.20
CA ILE A 13 5.93 -10.13 4.64
C ILE A 13 6.47 -9.73 3.27
N VAL A 14 7.80 -9.65 3.10
CA VAL A 14 8.44 -9.36 1.82
C VAL A 14 8.15 -10.47 0.80
N ALA A 15 8.17 -11.74 1.19
CA ALA A 15 7.86 -12.87 0.32
C ALA A 15 6.39 -12.85 -0.13
N ILE A 16 5.46 -12.54 0.76
CA ILE A 16 4.03 -12.38 0.43
C ILE A 16 3.84 -11.19 -0.51
N VAL A 17 4.52 -10.08 -0.26
CA VAL A 17 4.48 -8.90 -1.12
C VAL A 17 5.06 -9.21 -2.51
N ALA A 18 6.15 -9.98 -2.58
CA ALA A 18 6.74 -10.44 -3.83
C ALA A 18 5.81 -11.43 -4.56
N LEU A 19 5.20 -12.38 -3.86
CA LEU A 19 4.24 -13.33 -4.44
C LEU A 19 2.98 -12.62 -4.97
N ALA A 20 2.42 -11.69 -4.20
CA ALA A 20 1.24 -10.93 -4.61
C ALA A 20 1.56 -9.95 -5.74
N GLY A 21 2.66 -9.19 -5.62
CA GLY A 21 3.01 -8.11 -6.54
C GLY A 21 3.74 -8.56 -7.81
N ILE A 22 4.61 -9.57 -7.73
CA ILE A 22 5.43 -10.04 -8.86
C ILE A 22 4.75 -11.23 -9.54
N VAL A 23 4.36 -12.25 -8.77
CA VAL A 23 3.77 -13.49 -9.32
C VAL A 23 2.29 -13.31 -9.68
N GLY A 24 1.64 -12.25 -9.19
CA GLY A 24 0.21 -12.01 -9.44
C GLY A 24 -0.69 -13.05 -8.77
N TRP A 25 -0.18 -13.68 -7.71
CA TRP A 25 -0.91 -14.68 -6.94
C TRP A 25 -2.10 -14.00 -6.23
N GLY A 26 -3.29 -14.12 -6.83
CA GLY A 26 -4.50 -13.40 -6.39
C GLY A 26 -5.25 -12.64 -7.50
N GLY A 27 -4.74 -12.59 -8.73
CA GLY A 27 -5.42 -12.02 -9.90
C GLY A 27 -4.63 -10.92 -10.61
N ARG A 28 -5.29 -10.12 -11.48
CA ARG A 28 -4.67 -9.00 -12.20
C ARG A 28 -4.38 -7.83 -11.25
N VAL A 29 -3.26 -7.89 -10.54
CA VAL A 29 -2.75 -6.78 -9.73
C VAL A 29 -2.30 -5.65 -10.66
N SER A 30 -2.90 -4.47 -10.52
CA SER A 30 -2.60 -3.31 -11.36
C SER A 30 -1.19 -2.78 -11.10
N CYS A 31 -0.59 -2.07 -12.07
CA CYS A 31 0.75 -1.51 -11.92
C CYS A 31 0.88 -0.63 -10.66
N ALA A 32 -0.14 0.18 -10.36
CA ALA A 32 -0.18 1.02 -9.16
C ALA A 32 -0.19 0.20 -7.85
N GLN A 33 -0.95 -0.91 -7.81
CA GLN A 33 -0.95 -1.81 -6.64
C GLN A 33 0.42 -2.45 -6.42
N ARG A 34 1.11 -2.84 -7.50
CA ARG A 34 2.47 -3.39 -7.44
C ARG A 34 3.48 -2.37 -6.93
N ILE A 35 3.40 -1.13 -7.39
CA ILE A 35 4.26 -0.04 -6.90
C ILE A 35 4.05 0.17 -5.40
N GLY A 36 2.80 0.26 -4.94
CA GLY A 36 2.49 0.42 -3.51
C GLY A 36 3.05 -0.72 -2.66
N LEU A 37 2.90 -1.96 -3.13
CA LEU A 37 3.48 -3.15 -2.51
C LEU A 37 5.01 -3.09 -2.42
N CYS A 38 5.70 -2.77 -3.51
CA CYS A 38 7.16 -2.66 -3.53
C CYS A 38 7.67 -1.55 -2.60
N VAL A 39 7.02 -0.38 -2.61
CA VAL A 39 7.38 0.75 -1.74
C VAL A 39 7.16 0.40 -0.27
N MET A 40 6.05 -0.28 0.04
CA MET A 40 5.78 -0.77 1.40
C MET A 40 6.85 -1.76 1.86
N ALA A 41 7.19 -2.76 1.04
CA ALA A 41 8.24 -3.72 1.38
C ALA A 41 9.61 -3.06 1.57
N ALA A 42 9.98 -2.10 0.71
CA ALA A 42 11.21 -1.33 0.86
C ALA A 42 11.25 -0.56 2.19
N GLY A 43 10.14 0.10 2.55
CA GLY A 43 10.00 0.78 3.84
C GLY A 43 10.12 -0.18 5.03
N LEU A 44 9.53 -1.37 4.94
CA LEU A 44 9.61 -2.38 6.00
C LEU A 44 11.04 -2.91 6.18
N VAL A 45 11.75 -3.22 5.09
CA VAL A 45 13.13 -3.71 5.13
C VAL A 45 14.07 -2.64 5.71
N TRP A 46 13.82 -1.37 5.37
CA TRP A 46 14.62 -0.26 5.87
C TRP A 46 14.30 0.07 7.34
N ALA A 47 13.03 0.23 7.70
CA ALA A 47 12.61 0.62 9.04
C ALA A 47 12.74 -0.52 10.06
N GLY A 48 12.49 -1.75 9.64
CA GLY A 48 12.37 -2.93 10.51
C GLY A 48 13.52 -3.05 11.52
N PRO A 49 14.79 -3.12 11.08
CA PRO A 49 15.92 -3.22 12.00
C PRO A 49 16.00 -2.08 13.02
N ALA A 50 15.74 -0.84 12.57
CA ALA A 50 15.77 0.34 13.44
C ALA A 50 14.63 0.30 14.49
N ARG A 51 13.42 -0.10 14.10
CA ARG A 51 12.30 -0.31 15.03
C ARG A 51 12.63 -1.39 16.07
N PHE A 52 13.26 -2.49 15.64
CA PHE A 52 13.63 -3.58 16.55
C PHE A 52 14.66 -3.19 17.59
N MET A 53 15.52 -2.24 17.27
CA MET A 53 16.50 -1.69 18.21
C MET A 53 15.92 -0.55 19.07
N GLY A 54 14.63 -0.24 18.94
CA GLY A 54 13.95 0.79 19.74
C GLY A 54 14.25 2.24 19.32
N TYR A 55 14.82 2.46 18.12
CA TYR A 55 15.05 3.82 17.62
C TYR A 55 13.72 4.54 17.37
N PRO A 56 13.68 5.89 17.34
CA PRO A 56 12.48 6.67 17.03
C PRO A 56 12.15 6.67 15.53
N PRO A 57 10.88 6.91 15.12
CA PRO A 57 10.41 6.86 13.72
C PRO A 57 11.26 7.66 12.74
N GLY A 58 11.44 7.18 11.51
CA GLY A 58 12.27 7.82 10.50
C GLY A 58 11.77 7.66 9.07
N LEU A 59 12.65 7.91 8.10
CA LEU A 59 12.31 7.90 6.66
C LEU A 59 11.82 6.53 6.16
N GLY A 60 12.33 5.42 6.73
CA GLY A 60 11.85 4.09 6.39
C GLY A 60 10.38 3.88 6.78
N ASP A 61 9.96 4.42 7.92
CA ASP A 61 8.57 4.37 8.39
C ASP A 61 7.65 5.19 7.48
N LEU A 62 8.12 6.37 7.05
CA LEU A 62 7.41 7.19 6.07
C LEU A 62 7.24 6.45 4.73
N LEU A 63 8.28 5.77 4.28
CA LEU A 63 8.25 4.98 3.05
C LEU A 63 7.27 3.81 3.16
N PHE A 64 7.25 3.14 4.32
CA PHE A 64 6.29 2.06 4.61
C PHE A 64 4.84 2.57 4.53
N VAL A 65 4.55 3.69 5.20
CA VAL A 65 3.21 4.32 5.20
C VAL A 65 2.83 4.81 3.80
N ALA A 66 3.76 5.40 3.05
CA ALA A 66 3.51 5.82 1.68
C ALA A 66 3.13 4.63 0.78
N GLY A 67 3.81 3.49 0.94
CA GLY A 67 3.48 2.25 0.23
C GLY A 67 2.05 1.76 0.55
N ILE A 68 1.65 1.82 1.83
CA ILE A 68 0.28 1.49 2.26
C ILE A 68 -0.75 2.40 1.58
N VAL A 69 -0.51 3.71 1.58
CA VAL A 69 -1.43 4.69 0.98
C VAL A 69 -1.57 4.47 -0.52
N ILE A 70 -0.47 4.26 -1.23
CA ILE A 70 -0.47 3.98 -2.68
C ILE A 70 -1.26 2.68 -2.96
N HIS A 71 -1.01 1.62 -2.17
CA HIS A 71 -1.69 0.35 -2.36
C HIS A 71 -3.20 0.46 -2.11
N LEU A 72 -3.60 1.05 -0.99
CA LEU A 72 -5.00 1.28 -0.64
C LEU A 72 -5.70 2.19 -1.66
N GLY A 73 -5.03 3.26 -2.09
CA GLY A 73 -5.52 4.14 -3.13
C GLY A 73 -5.73 3.41 -4.46
N ALA A 74 -4.84 2.49 -4.81
CA ALA A 74 -5.00 1.70 -6.03
C ALA A 74 -6.09 0.62 -5.92
N VAL A 75 -6.35 0.07 -4.72
CA VAL A 75 -7.41 -0.93 -4.46
C VAL A 75 -8.78 -0.25 -4.37
N TYR A 76 -8.90 0.77 -3.53
CA TYR A 76 -10.18 1.37 -3.17
C TYR A 76 -10.47 2.69 -3.88
N GLY A 77 -9.45 3.36 -4.42
CA GLY A 77 -9.61 4.63 -5.13
C GLY A 77 -10.64 4.60 -6.25
N PRO A 78 -10.66 3.58 -7.14
CA PRO A 78 -11.69 3.49 -8.17
C PRO A 78 -13.11 3.38 -7.60
N ALA A 79 -13.29 2.64 -6.49
CA ALA A 79 -14.59 2.50 -5.84
C ALA A 79 -15.02 3.77 -5.11
N MET A 80 -14.07 4.46 -4.46
CA MET A 80 -14.31 5.77 -3.85
C MET A 80 -14.65 6.80 -4.91
N TRP A 81 -13.93 6.84 -6.03
CA TRP A 81 -14.18 7.76 -7.13
C TRP A 81 -15.58 7.57 -7.70
N ARG A 82 -16.01 6.33 -7.97
CA ARG A 82 -17.38 6.04 -8.43
C ARG A 82 -18.45 6.50 -7.45
N LYS A 83 -18.20 6.38 -6.14
CA LYS A 83 -19.15 6.88 -5.13
C LYS A 83 -19.21 8.40 -5.12
N VAL A 84 -18.08 9.08 -5.30
CA VAL A 84 -18.01 10.55 -5.37
C VAL A 84 -18.64 11.05 -6.66
N ASP A 85 -18.41 10.38 -7.77
CA ASP A 85 -19.01 10.64 -9.08
C ASP A 85 -20.55 10.58 -8.97
N ALA A 86 -21.08 9.49 -8.43
CA ALA A 86 -22.52 9.31 -8.25
C ALA A 86 -23.19 10.29 -7.26
N LEU A 87 -22.45 11.19 -6.60
CA LEU A 87 -23.04 12.21 -5.73
C LEU A 87 -23.71 13.35 -6.52
N ASP A 88 -23.36 13.57 -7.78
CA ASP A 88 -24.01 14.59 -8.62
C ASP A 88 -25.26 14.08 -9.36
N GLY A 89 -25.57 12.78 -9.24
CA GLY A 89 -26.73 12.14 -9.84
C GLY A 89 -26.47 11.50 -11.20
N GLU A 90 -25.27 11.67 -11.76
CA GLU A 90 -24.81 10.98 -12.98
C GLU A 90 -23.51 10.20 -12.68
N ALA A 91 -23.22 9.16 -13.47
CA ALA A 91 -22.00 8.37 -13.34
C ALA A 91 -21.21 8.45 -14.66
N ASP A 92 -20.76 9.66 -15.00
CA ASP A 92 -20.09 9.99 -16.26
C ASP A 92 -18.56 10.12 -16.12
N GLY A 93 -18.03 9.96 -14.92
CA GLY A 93 -16.61 10.10 -14.59
C GLY A 93 -16.17 11.55 -14.32
N ARG A 94 -17.11 12.50 -14.20
CA ARG A 94 -16.86 13.90 -13.88
C ARG A 94 -17.70 14.33 -12.69
N VAL A 95 -17.05 14.78 -11.63
CA VAL A 95 -17.75 15.40 -10.49
C VAL A 95 -18.21 16.81 -10.88
N SER A 96 -19.47 16.94 -11.27
CA SER A 96 -20.12 18.22 -11.56
C SER A 96 -20.88 18.70 -10.30
N LEU A 97 -20.18 19.43 -9.43
CA LEU A 97 -20.81 20.17 -8.33
C LEU A 97 -21.52 21.43 -8.86
N ARG A 98 -22.51 21.26 -9.74
CA ARG A 98 -23.34 22.38 -10.16
C ARG A 98 -24.35 22.69 -9.05
N ARG A 99 -23.95 23.58 -8.13
CA ARG A 99 -24.87 24.19 -7.15
C ARG A 99 -26.05 24.80 -7.92
N ARG A 100 -27.23 24.21 -7.75
CA ARG A 100 -28.50 24.94 -7.94
C ARG A 100 -28.79 25.76 -6.70
#